data_AF-A0A372ZQB6-F1
#
_entry.id   AF-A0A372ZQB6-F1
#
_cell.length_a   1.000
_cell.length_b   1.000
_cell.length_c   1.000
_cell.angle_alpha   90.00
_cell.angle_beta   90.00
_cell.angle_gamma   90.00
#
_symmetry.space_group_name_H-M   'P 1'
#
loop_
_entity.id
_entity.type
_entity.pdbx_description
1 polymer ?
#
loop_
_entity_poly.entity_id
_entity_poly.type
_entity_poly.pdbx_seq_one_letter_code
_entity_poly.pdbx_strand_id
1 'polypeptide(L)'
;MINSFIAHTSPGRSRVFALRKEPRDYDRLEAVTTLGGDDLRHTDQLVGSLNNYLADRDDTALQVVLDYLPKAVQMATKQYLKEKCPPQMGAFTSFGPIKIVRHAVYFRRIDDELEDYLEGAYSIGLGIRMSNERRSDGGVDWVVQLRDDEVSVPASAQPRSWELPAEVELLETWTSEEPHPGLGPVRAALGVAASASAEGSWVRVHTLLHSDLDVDYEGNGTSEFVVDVFDASIPKQNPED
;
A
#
# COMPACT_ATOMS: atom_id res chain seq x y z
N MET A 1 5.29 -4.03 -14.86
CA MET A 1 5.53 -3.22 -13.64
C MET A 1 6.88 -2.51 -13.78
N ILE A 2 7.09 -1.33 -13.20
CA ILE A 2 8.44 -0.73 -13.17
C ILE A 2 9.27 -1.52 -12.16
N ASN A 3 10.39 -2.07 -12.63
CA ASN A 3 11.32 -2.85 -11.81
C ASN A 3 12.35 -1.93 -11.13
N SER A 4 12.88 -0.97 -11.87
CA SER A 4 13.86 -0.01 -11.36
C SER A 4 13.99 1.20 -12.29
N PHE A 5 14.59 2.26 -11.79
CA PHE A 5 15.11 3.36 -12.59
C PHE A 5 16.62 3.22 -12.78
N ILE A 6 17.10 3.54 -13.96
CA ILE A 6 18.53 3.54 -14.31
C ILE A 6 18.88 4.82 -15.06
N ALA A 7 20.15 5.22 -15.02
CA ALA A 7 20.65 6.33 -15.82
C ALA A 7 21.69 5.85 -16.84
N HIS A 8 21.64 6.45 -18.03
CA HIS A 8 22.71 6.37 -19.01
C HIS A 8 23.37 7.75 -19.14
N THR A 9 24.59 7.87 -18.63
CA THR A 9 25.35 9.10 -18.63
C THR A 9 26.30 9.15 -19.82
N SER A 10 26.23 10.24 -20.57
CA SER A 10 27.11 10.60 -21.67
C SER A 10 27.75 11.97 -21.39
N PRO A 11 28.83 12.37 -22.09
CA PRO A 11 29.43 13.68 -21.90
C PRO A 11 28.38 14.80 -22.06
N GLY A 12 28.15 15.56 -20.99
CA GLY A 12 27.21 16.69 -20.96
C GLY A 12 25.72 16.33 -20.78
N ARG A 13 25.35 15.05 -20.69
CA ARG A 13 23.94 14.63 -20.54
C ARG A 13 23.78 13.28 -19.84
N SER A 14 22.84 13.21 -18.90
CA SER A 14 22.40 11.97 -18.27
C SER A 14 20.91 11.74 -18.55
N ARG A 15 20.57 10.59 -19.13
CA ARG A 15 19.17 10.21 -19.41
C ARG A 15 18.72 9.18 -18.38
N VAL A 16 17.62 9.47 -17.69
CA VAL A 16 17.01 8.56 -16.71
C VAL A 16 15.91 7.76 -17.42
N PHE A 17 15.94 6.44 -17.22
CA PHE A 17 14.99 5.49 -17.79
C PHE A 17 14.31 4.68 -16.68
N ALA A 18 13.06 4.31 -16.90
CA ALA A 18 12.37 3.27 -16.16
C ALA A 18 12.55 1.94 -16.88
N LEU A 19 13.04 0.94 -16.16
CA LEU A 19 13.13 -0.45 -16.59
C LEU A 19 11.82 -1.15 -16.27
N ARG A 20 11.10 -1.60 -17.30
CA ARG A 20 9.87 -2.37 -17.16
C ARG A 20 10.13 -3.83 -17.50
N LYS A 21 9.80 -4.71 -16.56
CA LYS A 21 9.72 -6.15 -16.80
C LYS A 21 8.31 -6.52 -17.27
N GLU A 22 8.23 -7.22 -18.38
CA GLU A 22 7.01 -7.79 -18.92
C GLU A 22 7.09 -9.34 -18.88
N PRO A 23 6.01 -10.06 -18.52
CA PRO A 23 6.07 -11.51 -18.28
C PRO A 23 6.47 -12.38 -19.48
N ARG A 24 6.45 -11.83 -20.70
CA ARG A 24 6.67 -12.59 -21.96
C ARG A 24 7.48 -11.82 -23.02
N ASP A 25 8.03 -10.66 -22.67
CA ASP A 25 8.69 -9.76 -23.62
C ASP A 25 10.07 -9.33 -23.10
N TYR A 26 10.92 -8.78 -23.97
CA TYR A 26 12.21 -8.21 -23.56
C TYR A 26 12.01 -7.00 -22.64
N ASP A 27 12.92 -6.83 -21.68
CA ASP A 27 12.95 -5.67 -20.80
C ASP A 27 12.88 -4.36 -21.62
N ARG A 28 11.93 -3.49 -21.26
CA ARG A 28 11.72 -2.21 -21.96
C ARG A 28 12.27 -1.05 -21.13
N LEU A 29 12.97 -0.14 -21.80
CA LEU A 29 13.42 1.13 -21.23
C LEU A 29 12.52 2.25 -21.71
N GLU A 30 11.89 2.94 -20.76
CA GLU A 30 11.08 4.13 -21.01
C GLU A 30 11.81 5.36 -20.52
N ALA A 31 11.93 6.40 -21.35
CA ALA A 31 12.57 7.64 -20.94
C ALA A 31 11.70 8.40 -19.93
N VAL A 32 12.30 8.78 -18.80
CA VAL A 32 11.64 9.52 -17.73
C VAL A 32 11.99 11.00 -17.83
N THR A 33 13.29 11.30 -17.81
CA THR A 33 13.80 12.67 -17.81
C THR A 33 15.25 12.71 -18.27
N THR A 34 15.82 13.91 -18.40
CA THR A 34 17.20 14.13 -18.83
C THR A 34 17.82 15.28 -18.05
N LEU A 35 18.99 15.05 -17.44
CA LEU A 35 19.83 16.05 -16.81
C LEU A 35 20.96 16.47 -17.76
N GLY A 36 21.40 17.72 -17.64
CA GLY A 36 22.53 18.24 -18.42
C GLY A 36 23.30 19.31 -17.64
N GLY A 37 24.49 19.66 -18.13
CA GLY A 37 25.32 20.70 -17.51
C GLY A 37 25.69 20.38 -16.06
N ASP A 38 25.56 21.37 -15.19
CA ASP A 38 25.95 21.27 -13.77
C ASP A 38 25.07 20.28 -12.98
N ASP A 39 23.88 19.94 -13.49
CA ASP A 39 22.94 19.03 -12.82
C ASP A 39 23.32 17.56 -12.95
N LEU A 40 24.31 17.23 -13.79
CA LEU A 40 24.76 15.83 -13.98
C LEU A 40 25.18 15.17 -12.66
N ARG A 41 25.73 15.95 -11.72
CA ARG A 41 26.14 15.47 -10.39
C ARG A 41 24.98 14.92 -9.54
N HIS A 42 23.74 15.28 -9.88
CA HIS A 42 22.54 14.83 -9.16
C HIS A 42 21.92 13.57 -9.78
N THR A 43 22.50 13.01 -10.85
CA THR A 43 21.99 11.81 -11.53
C THR A 43 21.78 10.65 -10.58
N ASP A 44 22.83 10.26 -9.85
CA ASP A 44 22.78 9.07 -8.99
C ASP A 44 21.84 9.28 -7.81
N GLN A 45 21.79 10.51 -7.28
CA GLN A 45 20.86 10.87 -6.21
C GLN A 45 19.40 10.79 -6.68
N LEU A 46 19.10 11.30 -7.88
CA LEU A 46 17.76 11.19 -8.47
C LEU A 46 17.37 9.73 -8.73
N VAL A 47 18.27 8.93 -9.31
CA VAL A 47 18.01 7.50 -9.55
C VAL A 47 17.81 6.74 -8.25
N GLY A 48 18.63 7.03 -7.23
CA GLY A 48 18.50 6.46 -5.89
C GLY A 48 17.14 6.78 -5.27
N SER A 49 16.76 8.05 -5.22
CA SER A 49 15.46 8.47 -4.68
C SER A 49 14.28 7.94 -5.47
N LEU A 50 14.39 7.79 -6.79
CA LEU A 50 13.34 7.18 -7.61
C LEU A 50 13.17 5.68 -7.33
N ASN A 51 14.27 4.96 -7.11
CA ASN A 51 14.20 3.54 -6.75
C ASN A 51 13.68 3.35 -5.31
N ASN A 52 14.12 4.21 -4.38
CA ASN A 52 13.55 4.24 -3.03
C ASN A 52 12.05 4.56 -3.10
N TYR A 53 11.63 5.51 -3.93
CA TYR A 53 10.21 5.79 -4.15
C TYR A 53 9.42 4.57 -4.67
N LEU A 54 10.01 3.74 -5.54
CA LEU A 54 9.34 2.49 -5.96
C LEU A 54 9.16 1.50 -4.81
N ALA A 55 10.12 1.44 -3.88
CA ALA A 55 10.10 0.53 -2.75
C ALA A 55 9.20 1.04 -1.60
N ASP A 56 9.34 2.32 -1.29
CA ASP A 56 8.92 2.93 -0.03
C ASP A 56 7.77 3.93 -0.20
N ARG A 57 7.50 4.36 -1.44
CA ARG A 57 6.48 5.38 -1.79
C ARG A 57 6.62 6.71 -1.05
N ASP A 58 7.82 6.98 -0.52
CA ASP A 58 8.14 8.22 0.19
C ASP A 58 8.31 9.39 -0.80
N ASP A 59 7.21 10.12 -1.01
CA ASP A 59 7.16 11.33 -1.82
C ASP A 59 8.00 12.46 -1.21
N THR A 60 8.20 12.48 0.12
CA THR A 60 8.96 13.52 0.84
C THR A 60 10.45 13.40 0.55
N ALA A 61 11.03 12.21 0.70
CA ALA A 61 12.44 11.96 0.39
C ALA A 61 12.74 12.19 -1.11
N LEU A 62 11.80 11.85 -1.99
CA LEU A 62 11.92 12.19 -3.41
C LEU A 62 11.85 13.70 -3.64
N GLN A 63 10.93 14.41 -2.97
CA GLN A 63 10.75 15.85 -3.13
C GLN A 63 12.00 16.64 -2.73
N VAL A 64 12.68 16.24 -1.65
CA VAL A 64 13.96 16.85 -1.24
C VAL A 64 14.97 16.86 -2.39
N VAL A 65 15.09 15.76 -3.15
CA VAL A 65 16.01 15.70 -4.29
C VAL A 65 15.50 16.51 -5.48
N LEU A 66 14.20 16.47 -5.74
CA LEU A 66 13.59 17.22 -6.83
C LEU A 66 13.76 18.74 -6.66
N ASP A 67 13.73 19.26 -5.44
CA ASP A 67 13.86 20.70 -5.16
C ASP A 67 15.21 21.29 -5.60
N TYR A 68 16.25 20.47 -5.71
CA TYR A 68 17.57 20.89 -6.21
C TYR A 68 17.74 20.77 -7.73
N LEU A 69 16.74 20.22 -8.44
CA LEU A 69 16.82 19.96 -9.88
C LEU A 69 16.08 21.04 -10.69
N PRO A 70 16.40 21.19 -11.99
CA PRO A 70 15.67 22.10 -12.86
C PRO A 70 14.17 21.77 -12.90
N LYS A 71 13.33 22.81 -12.95
CA LYS A 71 11.86 22.67 -12.97
C LYS A 71 11.35 21.69 -14.05
N ALA A 72 11.98 21.67 -15.22
CA ALA A 72 11.63 20.74 -16.30
C ALA A 72 11.86 19.28 -15.90
N VAL A 73 12.95 18.98 -15.17
CA VAL A 73 13.24 17.65 -14.64
C VAL A 73 12.20 17.26 -13.59
N GLN A 74 11.89 18.18 -12.67
CA GLN A 74 10.87 17.95 -11.64
C GLN A 74 9.50 17.60 -12.26
N MET A 75 9.05 18.41 -13.23
CA MET A 75 7.76 18.21 -13.89
C MET A 75 7.72 16.88 -14.65
N ALA A 76 8.77 16.57 -15.42
CA ALA A 76 8.85 15.31 -16.16
C ALA A 76 8.80 14.09 -15.22
N THR A 77 9.57 14.13 -14.14
CA THR A 77 9.58 13.05 -13.14
C THR A 77 8.22 12.87 -12.48
N LYS A 78 7.61 13.95 -11.96
CA LYS A 78 6.29 13.88 -11.31
C LYS A 78 5.20 13.40 -12.27
N GLN A 79 5.21 13.90 -13.51
CA GLN A 79 4.25 13.47 -14.51
C GLN A 79 4.42 11.99 -14.86
N TYR A 80 5.65 11.52 -15.03
CA TYR A 80 5.92 10.11 -15.32
C TYR A 80 5.44 9.20 -14.19
N LEU A 81 5.73 9.54 -12.93
CA LEU A 81 5.27 8.77 -11.77
C LEU A 81 3.74 8.74 -11.69
N LYS A 82 3.08 9.88 -11.87
CA LYS A 82 1.62 9.96 -11.90
C LYS A 82 0.99 9.07 -12.98
N GLU A 83 1.59 8.99 -14.16
CA GLU A 83 1.06 8.22 -15.29
C GLU A 83 1.40 6.73 -15.24
N LYS A 84 2.59 6.37 -14.77
CA LYS A 84 3.17 5.02 -14.92
C LYS A 84 3.36 4.27 -13.60
N CYS A 85 3.25 4.98 -12.49
CA CYS A 85 3.17 4.42 -11.15
C CYS A 85 1.85 4.84 -10.48
N PRO A 86 0.67 4.60 -11.09
CA PRO A 86 -0.57 4.85 -10.39
C PRO A 86 -0.61 3.98 -9.12
N PRO A 87 -1.29 4.44 -8.05
CA PRO A 87 -1.55 3.61 -6.89
C PRO A 87 -2.15 2.29 -7.34
N GLN A 88 -1.57 1.16 -6.93
CA GLN A 88 -2.19 -0.12 -7.20
C GLN A 88 -3.38 -0.29 -6.28
N MET A 89 -4.51 -0.79 -6.80
CA MET A 89 -5.60 -1.27 -5.97
C MET A 89 -5.05 -2.29 -4.96
N GLY A 90 -5.08 -1.95 -3.67
CA GLY A 90 -4.49 -2.79 -2.63
C GLY A 90 -3.00 -2.60 -2.39
N ALA A 91 -2.33 -1.59 -2.94
CA ALA A 91 -1.11 -1.10 -2.32
C ALA A 91 -1.47 -0.41 -1.01
N PHE A 92 -0.62 -0.54 0.00
CA PHE A 92 -0.69 0.35 1.15
C PHE A 92 -0.45 1.79 0.68
N THR A 93 -0.97 2.74 1.45
CA THR A 93 -0.79 4.18 1.32
C THR A 93 0.64 4.61 0.95
N SER A 94 0.83 5.87 0.59
CA SER A 94 2.14 6.52 0.45
C SER A 94 2.97 6.64 1.75
N PHE A 95 2.64 5.91 2.82
CA PHE A 95 3.20 6.08 4.17
C PHE A 95 4.19 4.99 4.61
N GLY A 96 4.87 4.34 3.65
CA GLY A 96 6.14 3.66 3.92
C GLY A 96 6.25 2.22 3.37
N PRO A 97 7.48 1.67 3.38
CA PRO A 97 7.73 0.33 2.88
C PRO A 97 7.31 -0.72 3.90
N ILE A 98 6.34 -1.53 3.52
CA ILE A 98 6.00 -2.73 4.26
C ILE A 98 6.06 -3.94 3.31
N LYS A 99 7.07 -4.79 3.52
CA LYS A 99 7.32 -5.96 2.69
C LYS A 99 6.28 -7.02 2.97
N ILE A 100 5.86 -7.70 1.91
CA ILE A 100 5.04 -8.90 2.05
C ILE A 100 5.91 -9.99 2.67
N VAL A 101 5.52 -10.45 3.86
CA VAL A 101 6.10 -11.66 4.47
C VAL A 101 5.28 -12.88 4.06
N ARG A 102 3.98 -12.69 3.77
CA ARG A 102 3.08 -13.75 3.29
C ARG A 102 2.07 -13.22 2.27
N HIS A 103 2.16 -13.69 1.03
CA HIS A 103 1.43 -13.11 -0.13
C HIS A 103 -0.09 -13.32 -0.11
N ALA A 104 -0.58 -14.50 0.27
CA ALA A 104 -2.00 -14.75 0.53
C ALA A 104 -2.18 -16.07 1.30
N VAL A 105 -3.02 -16.06 2.33
CA VAL A 105 -3.53 -17.23 3.05
C VAL A 105 -5.05 -17.15 2.99
N TYR A 106 -5.68 -18.22 2.53
CA TYR A 106 -7.11 -18.25 2.25
C TYR A 106 -7.85 -18.98 3.36
N PHE A 107 -8.89 -18.34 3.88
CA PHE A 107 -9.80 -18.90 4.86
C PHE A 107 -11.21 -18.95 4.29
N ARG A 108 -11.88 -20.09 4.41
CA ARG A 108 -13.22 -20.28 3.82
C ARG A 108 -14.36 -19.69 4.65
N ARG A 109 -14.07 -19.29 5.89
CA ARG A 109 -15.02 -18.79 6.87
C ARG A 109 -14.27 -18.00 7.93
N ILE A 110 -15.00 -17.15 8.62
CA ILE A 110 -14.56 -16.57 9.88
C ILE A 110 -14.84 -17.60 10.98
N ASP A 111 -13.79 -18.22 11.48
CA ASP A 111 -13.81 -19.19 12.59
C ASP A 111 -12.61 -18.97 13.52
N ASP A 112 -12.47 -19.82 14.53
CA ASP A 112 -11.39 -19.72 15.53
C ASP A 112 -10.00 -19.84 14.90
N GLU A 113 -9.85 -20.55 13.76
CA GLU A 113 -8.56 -20.68 13.09
C GLU A 113 -8.10 -19.35 12.49
N LEU A 114 -9.02 -18.64 11.81
CA LEU A 114 -8.73 -17.31 11.30
C LEU A 114 -8.45 -16.32 12.43
N GLU A 115 -9.22 -16.38 13.51
CA GLU A 115 -9.02 -15.53 14.68
C GLU A 115 -7.65 -15.74 15.32
N ASP A 116 -7.29 -16.99 15.62
CA ASP A 116 -5.99 -17.33 16.19
C ASP A 116 -4.84 -16.90 15.26
N TYR A 117 -5.04 -17.00 13.95
CA TYR A 117 -4.06 -16.55 12.95
C TYR A 117 -3.84 -15.04 12.99
N LEU A 118 -4.92 -14.25 13.06
CA LEU A 118 -4.84 -12.79 13.13
C LEU A 118 -4.32 -12.32 14.49
N GLU A 119 -4.78 -12.92 15.59
CA GLU A 119 -4.30 -12.64 16.95
C GLU A 119 -2.80 -12.92 17.07
N GLY A 120 -2.36 -14.04 16.50
CA GLY A 120 -0.95 -14.42 16.45
C GLY A 120 -0.11 -13.41 15.66
N ALA A 121 -0.56 -13.01 14.47
CA ALA A 121 0.12 -12.01 13.64
C ALA A 121 0.19 -10.64 14.34
N TYR A 122 -0.92 -10.19 14.92
CA TYR A 122 -1.03 -8.95 15.67
C TYR A 122 -0.09 -8.93 16.89
N SER A 123 -0.06 -10.03 17.67
CA SER A 123 0.77 -10.13 18.89
C SER A 123 2.27 -10.04 18.65
N ILE A 124 2.74 -10.34 17.42
CA ILE A 124 4.15 -10.25 17.05
C ILE A 124 4.47 -8.99 16.22
N GLY A 125 3.50 -8.08 16.08
CA GLY A 125 3.67 -6.80 15.37
C GLY A 125 3.71 -6.92 13.85
N LEU A 126 3.08 -7.95 13.26
CA LEU A 126 2.94 -8.00 11.81
C LEU A 126 1.76 -7.16 11.34
N GLY A 127 1.94 -6.41 10.26
CA GLY A 127 0.82 -5.78 9.57
C GLY A 127 -0.12 -6.84 8.98
N ILE A 128 -1.42 -6.61 9.16
CA ILE A 128 -2.48 -7.49 8.67
C ILE A 128 -3.20 -6.79 7.53
N ARG A 129 -3.43 -7.55 6.46
CA ARG A 129 -4.37 -7.21 5.40
C ARG A 129 -5.30 -8.37 5.16
N MET A 130 -6.59 -8.11 5.21
CA MET A 130 -7.60 -9.11 4.94
C MET A 130 -8.74 -8.50 4.12
N SER A 131 -9.28 -9.26 3.18
CA SER A 131 -10.48 -8.86 2.44
C SER A 131 -11.30 -10.07 2.03
N ASN A 132 -12.60 -9.87 1.85
CA ASN A 132 -13.46 -10.91 1.30
C ASN A 132 -13.42 -10.92 -0.23
N GLU A 133 -13.46 -12.12 -0.81
CA GLU A 133 -13.53 -12.36 -2.23
C GLU A 133 -14.58 -13.42 -2.55
N ARG A 134 -15.27 -13.25 -3.68
CA ARG A 134 -16.29 -14.17 -4.16
C ARG A 134 -15.65 -15.22 -5.04
N ARG A 135 -15.79 -16.47 -4.62
CA ARG A 135 -15.39 -17.66 -5.39
C ARG A 135 -16.28 -17.86 -6.62
N SER A 136 -15.79 -18.69 -7.54
CA SER A 136 -16.54 -19.11 -8.73
C SER A 136 -17.85 -19.84 -8.42
N ASP A 137 -17.95 -20.52 -7.27
CA ASP A 137 -19.16 -21.22 -6.81
C ASP A 137 -20.15 -20.30 -6.06
N GLY A 138 -19.83 -19.01 -5.93
CA GLY A 138 -20.63 -18.03 -5.18
C GLY A 138 -20.35 -17.99 -3.69
N GLY A 139 -19.47 -18.85 -3.17
CA GLY A 139 -18.96 -18.76 -1.80
C GLY A 139 -18.09 -17.53 -1.58
N VAL A 140 -17.86 -17.20 -0.32
CA VAL A 140 -16.97 -16.11 0.10
C VAL A 140 -15.74 -16.71 0.76
N ASP A 141 -14.56 -16.34 0.27
CA ASP A 141 -13.29 -16.62 0.91
C ASP A 141 -12.74 -15.32 1.51
N TRP A 142 -11.91 -15.47 2.54
CA TRP A 142 -11.17 -14.40 3.18
C TRP A 142 -9.70 -14.55 2.85
N VAL A 143 -9.15 -13.54 2.19
CA VAL A 143 -7.76 -13.52 1.74
C VAL A 143 -6.96 -12.70 2.72
N VAL A 144 -6.04 -13.33 3.42
CA VAL A 144 -5.17 -12.69 4.42
C VAL A 144 -3.76 -12.58 3.87
N GLN A 145 -3.17 -11.41 3.99
CA GLN A 145 -1.80 -11.10 3.62
C GLN A 145 -1.10 -10.53 4.86
N LEU A 146 0.08 -11.07 5.17
CA LEU A 146 0.89 -10.60 6.29
C LEU A 146 2.09 -9.82 5.80
N ARG A 147 2.47 -8.87 6.64
CA ARG A 147 3.43 -7.83 6.37
C ARG A 147 4.46 -7.74 7.49
N ASP A 148 5.67 -7.27 7.19
CA ASP A 148 6.78 -7.24 8.16
C ASP A 148 6.57 -6.25 9.30
N ASP A 149 5.70 -5.26 9.11
CA ASP A 149 5.35 -4.27 10.12
C ASP A 149 3.92 -3.72 9.87
N GLU A 150 3.42 -2.92 10.80
CA GLU A 150 2.20 -2.12 10.69
C GLU A 150 2.48 -0.79 9.99
N VAL A 151 1.52 -0.25 9.25
CA VAL A 151 1.71 1.11 8.69
C VAL A 151 1.42 2.14 9.74
N SER A 152 2.42 2.99 9.96
CA SER A 152 2.25 4.24 10.69
C SER A 152 1.46 5.24 9.85
N VAL A 153 0.33 5.69 10.37
CA VAL A 153 -0.51 6.70 9.74
C VAL A 153 -0.38 8.00 10.54
N PRO A 154 0.05 9.12 9.90
CA PRO A 154 0.13 10.41 10.57
C PRO A 154 -1.25 10.90 11.03
N ALA A 155 -1.29 11.64 12.14
CA ALA A 155 -2.52 12.24 12.64
C ALA A 155 -3.26 13.12 11.60
N SER A 156 -2.56 13.78 10.70
CA SER A 156 -3.13 14.65 9.67
C SER A 156 -3.66 13.90 8.44
N ALA A 157 -3.41 12.59 8.30
CA ALA A 157 -3.83 11.83 7.14
C ALA A 157 -5.37 11.77 7.03
N GLN A 158 -5.90 11.94 5.82
CA GLN A 158 -7.31 11.72 5.52
C GLN A 158 -7.47 10.95 4.20
N PRO A 159 -8.08 9.75 4.20
CA PRO A 159 -8.47 8.98 5.38
C PRO A 159 -7.25 8.54 6.20
N ARG A 160 -7.44 8.29 7.50
CA ARG A 160 -6.40 7.70 8.37
C ARG A 160 -6.27 6.17 8.14
N SER A 161 -6.42 5.72 6.90
CA SER A 161 -6.54 4.32 6.51
C SER A 161 -5.95 4.14 5.12
N TRP A 162 -6.10 2.95 4.51
CA TRP A 162 -5.70 2.67 3.14
C TRP A 162 -6.32 3.67 2.15
N GLU A 163 -5.65 3.87 1.02
CA GLU A 163 -6.27 4.57 -0.09
C GLU A 163 -7.54 3.82 -0.49
N LEU A 164 -8.66 4.54 -0.44
CA LEU A 164 -9.93 4.04 -0.93
C LEU A 164 -9.81 3.82 -2.45
N PRO A 165 -10.33 2.72 -3.01
CA PRO A 165 -10.29 2.55 -4.45
C PRO A 165 -11.15 3.63 -5.10
N ALA A 166 -10.60 4.24 -6.15
CA ALA A 166 -11.19 5.42 -6.78
C ALA A 166 -12.63 5.24 -7.30
N GLU A 167 -13.07 3.99 -7.49
CA GLU A 167 -14.36 3.64 -8.08
C GLU A 167 -15.40 3.21 -7.04
N VAL A 168 -15.08 3.26 -5.74
CA VAL A 168 -15.89 2.61 -4.70
C VAL A 168 -16.05 3.52 -3.49
N GLU A 169 -17.31 3.75 -3.10
CA GLU A 169 -17.64 4.57 -1.93
C GLU A 169 -17.50 3.75 -0.64
N LEU A 170 -17.00 4.40 0.41
CA LEU A 170 -16.92 3.86 1.75
C LEU A 170 -18.26 4.10 2.46
N LEU A 171 -18.92 3.04 2.90
CA LEU A 171 -20.15 3.13 3.71
C LEU A 171 -19.83 3.42 5.17
N GLU A 172 -18.85 2.70 5.70
CA GLU A 172 -18.49 2.74 7.11
C GLU A 172 -17.03 2.33 7.29
N THR A 173 -16.36 2.97 8.26
CA THR A 173 -15.10 2.50 8.83
C THR A 173 -15.31 2.29 10.32
N TRP A 174 -15.07 1.08 10.80
CA TRP A 174 -15.02 0.75 12.21
C TRP A 174 -13.56 0.63 12.65
N THR A 175 -13.23 1.06 13.87
CA THR A 175 -11.91 0.88 14.47
C THR A 175 -11.99 0.19 15.83
N SER A 176 -10.91 -0.47 16.25
CA SER A 176 -10.84 -1.09 17.57
C SER A 176 -10.80 -0.10 18.74
N GLU A 177 -10.76 1.21 18.49
CA GLU A 177 -11.04 2.22 19.52
C GLU A 177 -12.50 2.17 19.97
N GLU A 178 -13.43 1.76 19.09
CA GLU A 178 -14.83 1.57 19.42
C GLU A 178 -14.99 0.26 20.22
N PRO A 179 -15.25 0.32 21.53
CA PRO A 179 -15.18 -0.86 22.37
C PRO A 179 -16.38 -1.76 22.10
N HIS A 180 -16.11 -3.03 21.76
CA HIS A 180 -17.13 -4.06 21.66
C HIS A 180 -17.17 -4.86 22.99
N PRO A 181 -18.23 -4.76 23.81
CA PRO A 181 -18.22 -5.32 25.16
C PRO A 181 -17.93 -6.83 25.17
N GLY A 182 -16.88 -7.21 25.90
CA GLY A 182 -16.50 -8.61 26.11
C GLY A 182 -15.76 -9.28 24.96
N LEU A 183 -15.41 -8.55 23.89
CA LEU A 183 -14.62 -9.05 22.78
C LEU A 183 -13.26 -8.34 22.70
N GLY A 184 -12.22 -9.09 22.33
CA GLY A 184 -10.93 -8.52 21.95
C GLY A 184 -11.00 -7.83 20.57
N PRO A 185 -9.98 -7.04 20.20
CA PRO A 185 -9.98 -6.24 18.98
C PRO A 185 -10.13 -7.09 17.71
N VAL A 186 -9.44 -8.24 17.64
CA VAL A 186 -9.53 -9.17 16.50
C VAL A 186 -10.95 -9.70 16.35
N ARG A 187 -11.54 -10.22 17.43
CA ARG A 187 -12.88 -10.81 17.40
C ARG A 187 -13.96 -9.76 17.11
N ALA A 188 -13.79 -8.53 17.59
CA ALA A 188 -14.66 -7.42 17.24
C ALA A 188 -14.57 -7.09 15.73
N ALA A 189 -13.35 -6.95 15.19
CA ALA A 189 -13.13 -6.68 13.77
C ALA A 189 -13.75 -7.77 12.87
N LEU A 190 -13.55 -9.04 13.23
CA LEU A 190 -14.12 -10.19 12.53
C LEU A 190 -15.65 -10.20 12.62
N GLY A 191 -16.25 -9.76 13.74
CA GLY A 191 -17.69 -9.62 13.89
C GLY A 191 -18.31 -8.58 12.95
N VAL A 192 -17.68 -7.41 12.84
CA VAL A 192 -18.08 -6.36 11.88
C VAL A 192 -17.94 -6.87 10.45
N ALA A 193 -16.80 -7.47 10.13
CA ALA A 193 -16.52 -7.99 8.81
C ALA A 193 -17.48 -9.10 8.38
N ALA A 194 -17.83 -10.02 9.29
CA ALA A 194 -18.80 -11.07 9.05
C ALA A 194 -20.20 -10.51 8.75
N SER A 195 -20.62 -9.50 9.52
CA SER A 195 -21.93 -8.87 9.37
C SER A 195 -22.06 -8.18 8.00
N ALA A 196 -21.11 -7.31 7.65
CA ALA A 196 -21.09 -6.63 6.37
C ALA A 196 -20.96 -7.60 5.17
N SER A 197 -20.14 -8.65 5.31
CA SER A 197 -20.02 -9.66 4.27
C SER A 197 -21.31 -10.48 4.07
N ALA A 198 -22.10 -10.70 5.12
CA ALA A 198 -23.38 -11.40 5.03
C ALA A 198 -24.43 -10.58 4.26
N GLU A 199 -24.29 -9.26 4.26
CA GLU A 199 -25.11 -8.33 3.47
C GLU A 199 -24.63 -8.22 2.00
N GLY A 200 -23.50 -8.86 1.68
CA GLY A 200 -22.94 -8.90 0.32
C GLY A 200 -21.99 -7.74 0.02
N SER A 201 -21.63 -6.95 1.02
CA SER A 201 -20.69 -5.84 0.91
C SER A 201 -19.24 -6.33 0.82
N TRP A 202 -18.44 -5.62 0.03
CA TRP A 202 -17.00 -5.77 0.07
C TRP A 202 -16.47 -5.21 1.39
N VAL A 203 -15.59 -5.96 2.03
CA VAL A 203 -14.99 -5.64 3.32
C VAL A 203 -13.48 -5.74 3.22
N ARG A 204 -12.79 -4.81 3.89
CA ARG A 204 -11.35 -4.93 4.19
C ARG A 204 -11.14 -4.82 5.68
N VAL A 205 -10.26 -5.66 6.20
CA VAL A 205 -9.76 -5.63 7.58
C VAL A 205 -8.26 -5.38 7.52
N HIS A 206 -7.75 -4.48 8.35
CA HIS A 206 -6.33 -4.18 8.39
C HIS A 206 -5.88 -3.65 9.74
N THR A 207 -4.57 -3.67 9.95
CA THR A 207 -3.94 -3.01 11.10
C THR A 207 -3.20 -1.76 10.67
N LEU A 208 -3.22 -0.75 11.53
CA LEU A 208 -2.42 0.45 11.41
C LEU A 208 -1.93 0.90 12.78
N LEU A 209 -0.77 1.55 12.78
CA LEU A 209 -0.20 2.19 13.94
C LEU A 209 -0.66 3.64 13.92
N HIS A 210 -1.62 3.95 14.79
CA HIS A 210 -2.19 5.27 14.93
C HIS A 210 -1.32 6.13 15.86
N SER A 211 -0.66 7.16 15.31
CA SER A 211 0.08 8.14 16.12
C SER A 211 -0.77 9.39 16.33
N ASP A 212 -0.77 9.91 17.55
CA ASP A 212 -1.38 11.20 17.88
C ASP A 212 -0.61 12.39 17.28
N LEU A 213 0.56 12.14 16.70
CA LEU A 213 1.47 13.13 16.15
C LEU A 213 1.77 12.84 14.68
N ASP A 214 1.94 13.90 13.88
CA ASP A 214 2.35 13.77 12.48
C ASP A 214 3.81 13.31 12.32
N VAL A 215 4.59 13.46 13.38
CA VAL A 215 6.02 13.20 13.39
C VAL A 215 6.35 12.46 14.67
N ASP A 216 6.31 11.14 14.60
CA ASP A 216 6.64 10.24 15.70
C ASP A 216 7.75 9.29 15.29
N TYR A 217 8.99 9.71 15.56
CA TYR A 217 10.19 8.93 15.25
C TYR A 217 10.43 7.79 16.24
N GLU A 218 9.65 7.72 17.33
CA GLU A 218 9.83 6.74 18.41
C GLU A 218 8.84 5.56 18.31
N GLY A 219 7.86 5.63 17.40
CA GLY A 219 6.85 4.58 17.23
C GLY A 219 5.84 4.54 18.39
N ASN A 220 5.59 5.67 19.05
CA ASN A 220 4.62 5.81 20.12
C ASN A 220 3.19 5.93 19.56
N GLY A 221 2.76 4.91 18.80
CA GLY A 221 1.39 4.80 18.30
C GLY A 221 0.61 3.68 19.00
N THR A 222 -0.71 3.75 18.89
CA THR A 222 -1.60 2.65 19.27
C THR A 222 -1.88 1.83 18.03
N SER A 223 -1.59 0.52 18.08
CA SER A 223 -2.00 -0.38 17.02
C SER A 223 -3.50 -0.63 17.08
N GLU A 224 -4.16 -0.54 15.94
CA GLU A 224 -5.60 -0.65 15.82
C GLU A 224 -5.99 -1.56 14.66
N PHE A 225 -7.05 -2.33 14.89
CA PHE A 225 -7.79 -2.96 13.80
C PHE A 225 -8.76 -1.95 13.20
N VAL A 226 -8.81 -1.94 11.87
CA VAL A 226 -9.72 -1.13 11.09
C VAL A 226 -10.48 -2.02 10.12
N VAL A 227 -11.79 -1.81 10.04
CA VAL A 227 -12.69 -2.52 9.13
C VAL A 227 -13.39 -1.50 8.24
N ASP A 228 -13.08 -1.53 6.95
CA ASP A 228 -13.74 -0.72 5.94
C ASP A 228 -14.82 -1.53 5.23
N VAL A 229 -16.03 -0.96 5.17
CA VAL A 229 -17.17 -1.51 4.45
C VAL A 229 -17.49 -0.62 3.26
N PHE A 230 -17.54 -1.20 2.07
CA PHE A 230 -17.74 -0.45 0.82
C PHE A 230 -19.16 -0.62 0.27
N ASP A 231 -19.65 0.38 -0.44
CA ASP A 231 -20.89 0.32 -1.24
C ASP A 231 -20.64 -0.43 -2.56
N ALA A 232 -20.09 -1.62 -2.46
CA ALA A 232 -19.86 -2.49 -3.60
C ALA A 232 -20.05 -3.95 -3.22
N SER A 233 -20.43 -4.73 -4.22
CA SER A 233 -20.47 -6.18 -4.10
C SER A 233 -19.08 -6.77 -3.89
N ILE A 234 -19.01 -7.87 -3.16
CA ILE A 234 -17.78 -8.66 -2.98
C ILE A 234 -17.14 -8.96 -4.34
N PRO A 235 -15.88 -8.55 -4.57
CA PRO A 235 -15.20 -8.74 -5.84
C PRO A 235 -15.01 -10.22 -6.14
N LYS A 236 -15.02 -10.61 -7.41
CA LYS A 236 -14.69 -11.98 -7.80
C LYS A 236 -13.19 -12.23 -7.61
N GLN A 237 -12.84 -13.44 -7.20
CA GLN A 237 -11.44 -13.87 -7.12
C GLN A 237 -10.73 -13.62 -8.46
N ASN A 238 -9.61 -12.90 -8.42
CA ASN A 238 -8.82 -12.66 -9.63
C ASN A 238 -8.12 -13.96 -10.05
N PRO A 239 -8.25 -14.41 -11.32
CA PRO A 239 -7.65 -15.65 -11.79
C PRO A 239 -6.14 -15.55 -12.05
N GLU A 240 -5.47 -14.44 -11.70
CA GLU A 240 -4.05 -14.18 -12.03
C GLU A 240 -3.09 -14.21 -10.82
N ASP A 241 -3.56 -14.51 -9.61
CA ASP A 241 -2.71 -14.73 -8.42
C ASP A 241 -2.40 -16.21 -8.15
#